data_AF-A0A257H4B9-F1
#
_entry.id   AF-A0A257H4B9-F1
#
_cell.length_a   1.000
_cell.length_b   1.000
_cell.length_c   1.000
_cell.angle_alpha   90.00
_cell.angle_beta   90.00
_cell.angle_gamma   90.00
#
_symmetry.space_group_name_H-M   'P 1'
#
loop_
_entity.id
_entity.type
_entity.pdbx_description
1 polymer ?
#
loop_
_entity_poly.entity_id
_entity_poly.type
_entity_poly.pdbx_seq_one_letter_code
_entity_poly.pdbx_strand_id
1 'polypeptide(L)'
;MSFKQKTSLALAAIALTASGWVSAQTTLLNVSYDVSREFYKDVNAAFTANYKKSTGKDIKIDQSHAGSSAQARAVNDGLDADVVTMNTVTDVEFLASNGVVAKDWTKKFPHNAAPTSSTMLFLVRNGNPKGIKDWDDLIKPGVQ
;
A
#
# COMPACT_ATOMS: atom_id res chain seq x y z
N MET A 1 32.96 24.65 40.71
CA MET A 1 31.86 24.58 39.72
C MET A 1 30.58 25.07 40.40
N SER A 2 29.98 26.16 39.90
CA SER A 2 28.87 26.83 40.61
C SER A 2 27.57 26.00 40.54
N PHE A 3 26.65 26.22 41.49
CA PHE A 3 25.38 25.51 41.56
C PHE A 3 24.58 25.58 40.23
N LYS A 4 24.65 26.72 39.54
CA LYS A 4 24.02 26.93 38.21
C LYS A 4 24.59 26.03 37.10
N GLN A 5 25.89 25.75 37.16
CA GLN A 5 26.55 24.85 36.20
C GLN A 5 26.12 23.39 36.40
N LYS A 6 25.94 22.95 37.65
CA LYS A 6 25.48 21.60 37.97
C LYS A 6 24.03 21.38 37.54
N THR A 7 23.16 22.39 37.69
CA THR A 7 21.76 22.31 37.23
C THR A 7 21.63 22.30 35.71
N SER A 8 22.44 23.08 34.97
CA SER A 8 22.43 23.05 33.50
C SER A 8 22.91 21.73 32.90
N LEU A 9 23.93 21.10 33.50
CA LEU A 9 24.41 19.79 33.07
C LEU A 9 23.41 18.66 33.37
N ALA A 10 22.69 18.75 34.48
CA ALA A 10 21.64 17.78 34.82
C ALA A 10 20.44 17.88 33.85
N LEU A 11 20.01 19.09 33.46
CA LEU A 11 18.94 19.26 32.46
C LEU A 11 19.34 18.75 31.07
N ALA A 12 20.59 18.99 30.65
CA ALA A 12 21.08 18.50 29.36
C ALA A 12 21.12 16.96 29.33
N ALA A 13 21.56 16.32 30.41
CA ALA A 13 21.58 14.85 30.53
C ALA A 13 20.18 14.23 30.47
N ILE A 14 19.16 14.89 31.04
CA ILE A 14 17.76 14.43 30.99
C ILE A 14 17.17 14.61 29.58
N ALA A 15 17.52 15.68 28.87
CA ALA A 15 17.08 15.88 27.49
C ALA A 15 17.69 14.83 26.52
N LEU A 16 18.94 14.41 26.76
CA LEU A 16 19.62 13.37 25.98
C LEU A 16 19.08 11.95 26.24
N THR A 17 18.51 11.66 27.41
CA THR A 17 17.87 10.37 27.70
C THR A 17 16.41 10.30 27.22
N ALA A 18 15.74 11.44 27.09
CA ALA A 18 14.38 11.51 26.54
C ALA A 18 14.32 11.30 25.01
N SER A 19 15.40 11.59 24.29
CA SER A 19 15.47 11.40 22.82
C SER A 19 15.47 9.94 22.35
N GLY A 20 15.55 8.96 23.26
CA GLY A 20 15.54 7.53 22.92
C GLY A 20 14.15 6.88 22.76
N TRP A 21 13.07 7.61 23.06
CA TRP A 21 11.70 7.06 23.13
C TRP A 21 10.82 7.50 21.95
N VAL A 22 11.39 7.63 20.75
CA VAL A 22 10.57 7.69 19.53
C VAL A 22 10.05 6.28 19.25
N SER A 23 8.80 6.03 19.65
CA SER A 23 8.07 4.83 19.25
C SER A 23 7.95 4.83 17.73
N ALA A 24 8.69 3.96 17.05
CA ALA A 24 8.54 3.78 15.61
C ALA A 24 7.13 3.26 15.32
N GLN A 25 6.48 3.79 14.28
CA GLN A 25 5.20 3.26 13.81
C GLN A 25 5.36 1.77 13.52
N THR A 26 4.63 0.94 14.27
CA THR A 26 4.73 -0.53 14.22
C THR A 26 3.62 -1.16 13.39
N THR A 27 2.70 -0.38 12.85
CA THR A 27 1.60 -0.85 12.01
C THR A 27 1.49 -0.01 10.75
N LEU A 28 1.39 -0.66 9.60
CA LEU A 28 1.08 -0.03 8.33
C LEU A 28 -0.29 -0.50 7.84
N LEU A 29 -1.09 0.39 7.27
CA LEU A 29 -2.28 0.05 6.50
C LEU A 29 -1.97 0.11 5.00
N ASN A 30 -2.01 -1.04 4.33
CA ASN A 30 -2.07 -1.10 2.87
C ASN A 30 -3.54 -1.11 2.39
N VAL A 31 -3.94 -0.03 1.72
CA VAL A 31 -5.24 0.02 1.04
C VAL A 31 -5.07 -0.40 -0.42
N SER A 32 -5.65 -1.57 -0.74
CA SER A 32 -5.47 -2.23 -2.04
C SER A 32 -6.80 -2.66 -2.69
N TYR A 33 -6.70 -3.16 -3.92
CA TYR A 33 -7.81 -3.59 -4.77
C TYR A 33 -8.14 -5.09 -4.61
N ASP A 34 -9.40 -5.47 -4.78
CA ASP A 34 -9.95 -6.75 -4.27
C ASP A 34 -9.16 -8.02 -4.65
N VAL A 35 -8.70 -8.14 -5.91
CA VAL A 35 -8.01 -9.35 -6.39
C VAL A 35 -6.57 -9.50 -5.86
N SER A 36 -6.00 -8.49 -5.19
CA SER A 36 -4.64 -8.57 -4.61
C SER A 36 -4.57 -9.22 -3.23
N ARG A 37 -5.69 -9.70 -2.68
CA ARG A 37 -5.79 -10.15 -1.27
C ARG A 37 -4.80 -11.27 -0.94
N GLU A 38 -4.79 -12.34 -1.73
CA GLU A 38 -3.88 -13.46 -1.51
C GLU A 38 -2.42 -13.09 -1.80
N PHE A 39 -2.18 -12.22 -2.81
CA PHE A 39 -0.83 -11.72 -3.09
C PHE A 39 -0.24 -10.97 -1.88
N TYR A 40 -0.98 -10.02 -1.32
CA TYR A 40 -0.48 -9.26 -0.17
C TYR A 40 -0.42 -10.08 1.11
N LYS A 41 -1.25 -11.12 1.28
CA LYS A 41 -1.12 -12.05 2.41
C LYS A 41 0.28 -12.66 2.47
N ASP A 42 0.78 -13.14 1.32
CA ASP A 42 2.10 -13.76 1.24
C ASP A 42 3.23 -12.73 1.26
N VAL A 43 3.08 -11.62 0.53
CA VAL A 43 4.07 -10.54 0.48
C VAL A 43 4.25 -9.88 1.85
N ASN A 44 3.17 -9.64 2.60
CA ASN A 44 3.26 -9.04 3.92
C ASN A 44 3.98 -9.96 4.91
N ALA A 45 3.69 -11.26 4.88
CA ALA A 45 4.38 -12.23 5.73
C ALA A 45 5.90 -12.24 5.44
N ALA A 46 6.26 -12.26 4.16
CA ALA A 46 7.66 -12.21 3.74
C ALA A 46 8.33 -10.88 4.13
N PHE A 47 7.64 -9.75 3.93
CA PHE A 47 8.15 -8.42 4.28
C PHE A 47 8.35 -8.27 5.79
N THR A 48 7.37 -8.64 6.63
CA THR A 48 7.49 -8.54 8.09
C THR A 48 8.66 -9.38 8.61
N ALA A 49 8.83 -10.61 8.10
CA ALA A 49 9.96 -11.46 8.49
C ALA A 49 11.31 -10.83 8.08
N ASN A 50 11.41 -10.30 6.86
CA ASN A 50 12.61 -9.63 6.38
C ASN A 50 12.91 -8.33 7.15
N TYR A 51 11.88 -7.55 7.46
CA TYR A 51 12.00 -6.30 8.21
C TYR A 51 12.52 -6.55 9.62
N LYS A 52 11.99 -7.56 10.33
CA LYS A 52 12.49 -7.97 11.64
C LYS A 52 13.95 -8.42 11.60
N LYS A 53 14.31 -9.23 10.60
CA LYS A 53 15.68 -9.71 10.41
C LYS A 53 16.67 -8.58 10.14
N SER A 54 16.29 -7.61 9.31
CA SER A 54 17.18 -6.53 8.86
C SER A 54 17.28 -5.36 9.83
N THR A 55 16.20 -5.08 10.59
CA THR A 55 16.13 -3.89 11.46
C THR A 55 16.07 -4.22 12.95
N GLY A 56 15.75 -5.46 13.32
CA GLY A 56 15.45 -5.87 14.70
C GLY A 56 14.07 -5.44 15.21
N LYS A 57 13.30 -4.68 14.42
CA LYS A 57 11.99 -4.13 14.80
C LYS A 57 10.84 -4.98 14.28
N ASP A 58 9.77 -5.08 15.06
CA ASP A 58 8.54 -5.72 14.62
C ASP A 58 7.67 -4.72 13.83
N ILE A 59 6.99 -5.22 12.80
CA ILE A 59 6.03 -4.45 12.02
C ILE A 59 4.83 -5.31 11.66
N LYS A 60 3.64 -4.75 11.86
CA LYS A 60 2.35 -5.31 11.44
C LYS A 60 1.91 -4.61 10.17
N ILE A 61 1.32 -5.36 9.24
CA ILE A 61 0.71 -4.77 8.04
C ILE A 61 -0.75 -5.20 7.99
N ASP A 62 -1.64 -4.25 8.22
CA ASP A 62 -3.08 -4.39 8.00
C ASP A 62 -3.40 -4.13 6.53
N GLN A 63 -4.52 -4.68 6.07
CA GLN A 63 -4.93 -4.61 4.67
C GLN A 63 -6.41 -4.26 4.55
N SER A 64 -6.73 -3.36 3.61
CA SER A 64 -8.10 -3.11 3.16
C SER A 64 -8.23 -3.52 1.70
N HIS A 65 -9.31 -4.21 1.34
CA HIS A 65 -9.56 -4.71 -0.02
C HIS A 65 -11.02 -4.50 -0.45
N ALA A 66 -11.21 -3.82 -1.57
CA ALA A 66 -12.49 -3.61 -2.26
C ALA A 66 -12.22 -3.19 -3.72
N GLY A 67 -13.23 -2.77 -4.47
CA GLY A 67 -13.03 -2.21 -5.82
C GLY A 67 -12.04 -1.04 -5.81
N SER A 68 -11.08 -1.02 -6.74
CA SER A 68 -9.94 -0.08 -6.74
C SER A 68 -10.36 1.39 -6.58
N SER A 69 -11.30 1.87 -7.40
CA SER A 69 -11.77 3.25 -7.29
C SER A 69 -12.58 3.53 -6.02
N ALA A 70 -13.23 2.53 -5.42
CA ALA A 70 -13.90 2.70 -4.14
C ALA A 70 -12.88 2.89 -3.01
N GLN A 71 -11.76 2.17 -3.07
CA GLN A 71 -10.65 2.31 -2.13
C GLN A 71 -9.96 3.67 -2.27
N ALA A 72 -9.67 4.11 -3.50
CA ALA A 72 -9.11 5.43 -3.73
C ALA A 72 -10.02 6.54 -3.18
N ARG A 73 -11.34 6.42 -3.33
CA ARG A 73 -12.29 7.35 -2.68
C ARG A 73 -12.25 7.26 -1.16
N ALA A 74 -12.25 6.06 -0.59
CA ALA A 74 -12.17 5.90 0.86
C ALA A 74 -10.91 6.56 1.46
N VAL A 75 -9.76 6.40 0.81
CA VAL A 75 -8.50 7.06 1.21
C VAL A 75 -8.61 8.57 1.08
N ASN A 76 -9.14 9.06 -0.04
CA ASN A 76 -9.39 10.49 -0.23
C ASN A 76 -10.31 11.08 0.85
N ASP A 77 -11.28 10.30 1.31
CA ASP A 77 -12.28 10.72 2.29
C ASP A 77 -11.83 10.52 3.75
N GLY A 78 -10.57 10.10 3.96
CA GLY A 78 -9.92 10.06 5.27
C GLY A 78 -9.60 8.68 5.83
N LEU A 79 -9.72 7.60 5.04
CA LEU A 79 -9.13 6.32 5.42
C LEU A 79 -7.59 6.47 5.42
N ASP A 80 -7.00 6.38 6.61
CA ASP A 80 -5.59 6.69 6.88
C ASP A 80 -4.65 5.59 6.37
N ALA A 81 -4.48 5.53 5.04
CA ALA A 81 -3.61 4.59 4.36
C ALA A 81 -2.16 5.06 4.42
N ASP A 82 -1.26 4.19 4.87
CA ASP A 82 0.18 4.45 4.78
C ASP A 82 0.70 4.19 3.36
N VAL A 83 0.13 3.18 2.70
CA VAL A 83 0.46 2.82 1.32
C VAL A 83 -0.84 2.50 0.58
N VAL A 84 -0.90 2.97 -0.67
CA VAL A 84 -1.94 2.58 -1.62
C VAL A 84 -1.34 1.72 -2.73
N THR A 85 -2.01 0.62 -3.04
CA THR A 85 -1.62 -0.27 -4.15
C THR A 85 -2.83 -0.54 -5.02
N MET A 86 -2.93 0.17 -6.14
CA MET A 86 -4.19 0.26 -6.92
C MET A 86 -4.12 -0.56 -8.21
N ASN A 87 -5.29 -0.96 -8.71
CA ASN A 87 -5.40 -1.71 -9.97
C ASN A 87 -5.11 -0.85 -11.20
N THR A 88 -5.36 0.45 -11.11
CA THR A 88 -5.27 1.37 -12.25
C THR A 88 -4.48 2.63 -11.90
N VAL A 89 -3.81 3.17 -12.91
CA VAL A 89 -3.09 4.46 -12.83
C VAL A 89 -4.05 5.59 -12.48
N THR A 90 -5.27 5.57 -13.03
CA THR A 90 -6.29 6.61 -12.81
C THR A 90 -6.69 6.78 -11.35
N ASP A 91 -6.68 5.71 -10.56
CA ASP A 91 -7.01 5.77 -9.14
C ASP A 91 -5.89 6.46 -8.33
N VAL A 92 -4.62 6.22 -8.67
CA VAL A 92 -3.48 6.90 -8.03
C VAL A 92 -3.37 8.35 -8.50
N GLU A 93 -3.63 8.63 -9.79
CA GLU A 93 -3.72 9.99 -10.32
C GLU A 93 -4.81 10.82 -9.64
N PHE A 94 -5.97 10.22 -9.36
CA PHE A 94 -7.04 10.87 -8.59
C PHE A 94 -6.54 11.29 -7.19
N LEU A 95 -5.89 10.38 -6.46
CA LEU A 95 -5.30 10.68 -5.15
C LEU A 95 -4.23 11.76 -5.23
N ALA A 96 -3.38 11.72 -6.26
CA ALA A 96 -2.32 12.70 -6.48
C ALA A 96 -2.88 14.09 -6.81
N SER A 97 -3.96 14.14 -7.58
CA SER A 97 -4.66 15.38 -7.94
C SER A 97 -5.29 16.06 -6.73
N ASN A 98 -5.74 15.26 -5.74
CA ASN A 98 -6.27 15.76 -4.47
C ASN A 98 -5.19 16.00 -3.40
N GLY A 99 -3.91 15.79 -3.74
CA GLY A 99 -2.78 16.05 -2.85
C GLY A 99 -2.56 14.99 -1.76
N VAL A 100 -3.26 13.85 -1.83
CA VAL A 100 -3.08 12.72 -0.91
C VAL A 100 -1.80 11.94 -1.25
N VAL A 101 -1.52 11.83 -2.55
CA VAL A 101 -0.28 11.23 -3.08
C VAL A 101 0.56 12.32 -3.75
N ALA A 102 1.89 12.13 -3.79
CA ALA A 102 2.78 13.06 -4.47
C ALA A 102 2.44 13.17 -5.97
N LYS A 103 2.43 14.39 -6.53
CA LYS A 103 2.12 14.61 -7.96
C LYS A 103 3.09 13.92 -8.93
N ASP A 104 4.32 13.67 -8.50
CA ASP A 104 5.36 12.99 -9.28
C ASP A 104 5.51 11.50 -8.91
N TRP A 105 4.47 10.87 -8.33
CA TRP A 105 4.49 9.49 -7.84
C TRP A 105 5.01 8.47 -8.85
N THR A 106 4.66 8.61 -10.14
CA THR A 106 5.12 7.71 -11.22
C THR A 106 6.64 7.67 -11.34
N LYS A 107 7.34 8.71 -10.91
CA LYS A 107 8.81 8.82 -10.98
C LYS A 107 9.51 8.40 -9.69
N LYS A 108 8.78 8.16 -8.61
CA LYS A 108 9.36 7.80 -7.30
C LYS A 108 9.94 6.40 -7.27
N PHE A 109 9.46 5.52 -8.14
CA PHE A 109 9.87 4.12 -8.21
C PHE A 109 10.09 3.67 -9.66
N PRO A 110 10.91 2.64 -9.91
CA PRO A 110 11.08 2.05 -11.23
C PRO A 110 9.75 1.64 -11.88
N HIS A 111 9.78 1.48 -13.20
CA HIS A 111 8.65 0.98 -13.99
C HIS A 111 7.36 1.81 -13.80
N ASN A 112 7.48 3.13 -13.71
CA ASN A 112 6.36 4.05 -13.47
C ASN A 112 5.58 3.73 -12.18
N ALA A 113 6.29 3.27 -11.15
CA ALA A 113 5.71 2.79 -9.89
C ALA A 113 4.73 1.60 -10.05
N ALA A 114 4.89 0.79 -11.10
CA ALA A 114 4.17 -0.47 -11.30
C ALA A 114 5.14 -1.66 -11.11
N PRO A 115 5.23 -2.26 -9.91
CA PRO A 115 6.12 -3.38 -9.65
C PRO A 115 5.65 -4.69 -10.32
N THR A 116 4.39 -4.75 -10.75
CA THR A 116 3.80 -5.88 -11.45
C THR A 116 2.97 -5.38 -12.64
N SER A 117 2.72 -6.27 -13.60
CA SER A 117 1.78 -6.05 -14.69
C SER A 117 0.93 -7.31 -14.87
N SER A 118 -0.24 -7.16 -15.49
CA SER A 118 -1.14 -8.26 -15.82
C SER A 118 -1.77 -7.99 -17.18
N THR A 119 -2.64 -8.91 -17.62
CA THR A 119 -3.41 -8.76 -18.84
C THR A 119 -4.86 -9.22 -18.64
N MET A 120 -5.72 -8.79 -19.54
CA MET A 120 -7.13 -9.20 -19.56
C MET A 120 -7.25 -10.53 -20.30
N LEU A 121 -8.01 -11.45 -19.72
CA LEU A 121 -8.30 -12.77 -20.29
C LEU A 121 -9.78 -13.11 -20.10
N PHE A 122 -10.29 -14.01 -20.93
CA PHE A 122 -11.60 -14.60 -20.72
C PHE A 122 -11.49 -15.86 -19.87
N LEU A 123 -12.24 -15.90 -18.78
CA LEU A 123 -12.49 -17.12 -18.04
C LEU A 123 -13.81 -17.73 -18.50
N VAL A 124 -13.74 -18.92 -19.09
CA VAL A 124 -14.93 -19.66 -19.58
C VAL A 124 -15.22 -20.86 -18.72
N ARG A 125 -16.49 -21.32 -18.72
CA ARG A 125 -16.85 -22.61 -18.09
C ARG A 125 -16.14 -23.76 -18.79
N ASN A 126 -15.98 -24.88 -18.07
CA ASN A 126 -15.38 -26.10 -18.61
C ASN A 126 -16.03 -26.51 -19.94
N GLY A 127 -15.21 -26.87 -20.92
CA GLY A 127 -15.63 -27.21 -22.28
C GLY A 127 -15.96 -26.02 -23.19
N ASN A 128 -15.92 -24.77 -22.69
CA ASN A 128 -16.25 -23.56 -23.44
C ASN A 128 -17.57 -23.67 -24.24
N PRO A 129 -18.72 -23.88 -23.57
CA PRO A 129 -19.98 -24.23 -24.23
C PRO A 129 -20.52 -23.13 -25.16
N LYS A 130 -20.13 -21.87 -24.92
CA LYS A 130 -20.49 -20.72 -25.76
C LYS A 130 -19.46 -20.45 -26.87
N GLY A 131 -18.38 -21.24 -26.96
CA GLY A 131 -17.36 -21.12 -28.00
C GLY A 131 -16.61 -19.79 -28.00
N ILE A 132 -16.46 -19.12 -26.86
CA ILE A 132 -15.83 -17.81 -26.73
C ILE A 132 -14.33 -17.92 -26.95
N LYS A 133 -13.81 -17.16 -27.91
CA LYS A 133 -12.38 -17.12 -28.29
C LYS A 133 -11.86 -15.69 -28.38
N ASP A 134 -12.71 -14.74 -28.78
CA ASP A 134 -12.31 -13.36 -28.98
C ASP A 134 -13.44 -12.37 -28.62
N TRP A 135 -13.14 -11.07 -28.64
CA TRP A 135 -14.04 -9.98 -28.26
C TRP A 135 -15.35 -9.98 -29.04
N ASP A 136 -15.32 -10.32 -30.33
CA ASP A 136 -16.50 -10.42 -31.19
C ASP A 136 -17.49 -11.50 -30.72
N ASP A 137 -17.01 -12.50 -29.98
CA ASP A 137 -17.88 -13.53 -29.42
C ASP A 137 -18.73 -13.01 -28.26
N LEU A 138 -18.29 -11.94 -27.57
CA LEU A 138 -18.99 -11.40 -26.40
C LEU A 138 -20.33 -10.73 -26.73
N ILE A 139 -20.51 -10.30 -27.99
CA ILE A 139 -21.72 -9.60 -28.44
C ILE A 139 -22.73 -10.53 -29.12
N LYS A 140 -22.44 -11.83 -29.23
CA LYS A 140 -23.34 -12.80 -29.85
C LYS A 140 -24.61 -12.99 -29.01
N PRO A 141 -25.79 -13.19 -29.63
CA PRO A 141 -27.02 -13.50 -28.90
C PRO A 141 -26.84 -14.72 -27.97
N GLY A 142 -27.30 -14.62 -26.73
CA GLY A 142 -27.18 -15.69 -25.73
C GLY A 142 -25.85 -15.71 -24.97
N VAL A 143 -24.93 -14.75 -25.20
CA VAL A 143 -23.66 -14.65 -24.47
C VAL A 143 -23.76 -13.87 -23.16
N GLN A 144 -24.90 -13.24 -22.87
CA GLN A 144 -25.19 -12.59 -21.58
C GLN A 144 -25.05 -13.54 -20.37
#